data_AF-A0A2M7VZU3-F1
#
_entry.id   AF-A0A2M7VZU3-F1
#
_cell.length_a   1.000
_cell.length_b   1.000
_cell.length_c   1.000
_cell.angle_alpha   90.00
_cell.angle_beta   90.00
_cell.angle_gamma   90.00
#
_symmetry.space_group_name_H-M   'P 1'
#
loop_
_entity.id
_entity.type
_entity.pdbx_description
1 polymer ?
#
loop_
_entity_poly.entity_id
_entity_poly.type
_entity_poly.pdbx_seq_one_letter_code
_entity_poly.pdbx_strand_id
1 'polypeptide(L)'
;KYIKDKKHVSANELVDYLGISRQALFKHHLAKLIDDHVLVKNGRPPKVYYSIATPVKLEIKEKSFNINNEAKNLINHDFLIITPAGERKEGLDGFIYWCQKNNLPLEKTTEEYLKTFKKYEKYKKDGLIDSEEKLKSTFKNVFLDKLFYIDFYSIERFGKTKLGQLLLYAKQSQNKKLMQEIVGIIKPNIDKIIKKFKIDGVGFIPPTVKRETQLMKVLEKGLNLHSRKVEIIKIKTAVAVPQKTLNKLVDRIENAKNTIIVSDNSSFNNILLIDDAVGSGATLNETAKKIRDKKMCQGKIIGITITGSFNGFDVISEV
;
A
#
# COMPACT_ATOMS: atom_id res chain seq x y z
N LYS A 1 0.08 -28.99 -28.09
CA LYS A 1 -1.21 -29.63 -28.46
C LYS A 1 -2.04 -29.95 -27.22
N TYR A 2 -1.57 -30.84 -26.34
CA TYR A 2 -2.27 -31.20 -25.09
C TYR A 2 -2.80 -30.01 -24.25
N ILE A 3 -1.94 -29.01 -23.98
CA ILE A 3 -2.34 -27.79 -23.24
C ILE A 3 -3.40 -26.97 -23.99
N LYS A 4 -3.36 -26.96 -25.34
CA LYS A 4 -4.35 -26.27 -26.17
C LYS A 4 -5.73 -26.90 -25.98
N ASP A 5 -5.77 -28.22 -25.96
CA ASP A 5 -7.00 -29.00 -25.92
C ASP A 5 -7.63 -28.97 -24.51
N LYS A 6 -6.80 -29.09 -23.47
CA LYS A 6 -7.24 -29.07 -22.07
C LYS A 6 -7.38 -27.67 -21.45
N LYS A 7 -6.90 -26.64 -22.15
CA LYS A 7 -6.84 -25.22 -21.74
C LYS A 7 -5.94 -24.94 -20.52
N HIS A 8 -6.13 -25.66 -19.41
CA HIS A 8 -5.32 -25.57 -18.19
C HIS A 8 -4.87 -26.95 -17.75
N VAL A 9 -3.57 -27.14 -17.54
CA VAL A 9 -3.00 -28.43 -17.11
C VAL A 9 -1.99 -28.28 -15.99
N SER A 10 -1.95 -29.22 -15.07
CA SER A 10 -0.93 -29.28 -14.03
C SER A 10 0.38 -29.90 -14.53
N ALA A 11 1.45 -29.72 -13.76
CA ALA A 11 2.73 -30.38 -14.06
C ALA A 11 2.61 -31.91 -14.02
N ASN A 12 1.75 -32.46 -13.15
CA ASN A 12 1.56 -33.90 -13.04
C ASN A 12 0.86 -34.45 -14.29
N GLU A 13 -0.19 -33.78 -14.76
CA GLU A 13 -0.86 -34.18 -16.01
C GLU A 13 0.08 -34.13 -17.23
N LEU A 14 1.03 -33.19 -17.24
CA LEU A 14 2.05 -33.13 -18.29
C LEU A 14 3.10 -34.24 -18.17
N VAL A 15 3.53 -34.58 -16.95
CA VAL A 15 4.42 -35.72 -16.70
C VAL A 15 3.75 -37.01 -17.19
N ASP A 16 2.50 -37.24 -16.80
CA ASP A 16 1.74 -38.44 -17.14
C ASP A 16 1.49 -38.53 -18.65
N TYR A 17 1.14 -37.42 -19.30
CA TYR A 17 0.90 -37.38 -20.74
C TYR A 17 2.17 -37.54 -21.58
N LEU A 18 3.30 -36.94 -21.16
CA LEU A 18 4.55 -36.98 -21.91
C LEU A 18 5.41 -38.21 -21.58
N GLY A 19 5.12 -38.92 -20.49
CA GLY A 19 5.92 -40.06 -20.03
C GLY A 19 7.35 -39.69 -19.62
N ILE A 20 7.60 -38.43 -19.22
CA ILE A 20 8.93 -37.93 -18.84
C ILE A 20 9.02 -37.64 -17.35
N SER A 21 10.23 -37.67 -16.80
CA SER A 21 10.42 -37.31 -15.40
C SER A 21 10.03 -35.86 -15.12
N ARG A 22 9.57 -35.60 -13.90
CA ARG A 22 9.23 -34.25 -13.44
C ARG A 22 10.40 -33.28 -13.61
N GLN A 23 11.63 -33.73 -13.35
CA GLN A 23 12.84 -32.92 -13.52
C GLN A 23 13.08 -32.54 -14.98
N ALA A 24 12.89 -33.48 -15.91
CA ALA A 24 13.02 -33.21 -17.34
C ALA A 24 11.95 -32.22 -17.82
N LEU A 25 10.70 -32.38 -17.38
CA LEU A 25 9.62 -31.44 -17.68
C LEU A 25 9.97 -30.01 -17.25
N PHE A 26 10.42 -29.81 -16.01
CA PHE A 26 10.73 -28.47 -15.50
C PHE A 26 11.98 -27.87 -16.12
N LYS A 27 13.06 -28.65 -16.28
CA LYS A 27 14.37 -28.14 -16.74
C LYS A 27 14.45 -27.89 -18.24
N HIS A 28 13.80 -28.72 -19.06
CA HIS A 28 14.02 -28.72 -20.51
C HIS A 28 12.82 -28.24 -21.33
N HIS A 29 11.61 -28.30 -20.77
CA HIS A 29 10.39 -27.96 -21.52
C HIS A 29 9.67 -26.76 -20.93
N LEU A 30 9.24 -26.82 -19.68
CA LEU A 30 8.42 -25.76 -19.08
C LEU A 30 9.20 -24.46 -18.90
N ALA A 31 10.44 -24.50 -18.38
CA ALA A 31 11.26 -23.29 -18.23
C ALA A 31 11.38 -22.54 -19.56
N LYS A 32 11.83 -23.25 -20.61
CA LYS A 32 11.98 -22.70 -21.96
C LYS A 32 10.66 -22.16 -22.53
N LEU A 33 9.56 -22.91 -22.42
CA LEU A 33 8.27 -22.46 -22.98
C LEU A 33 7.64 -21.28 -22.21
N ILE A 34 7.99 -21.11 -20.93
CA ILE A 34 7.60 -19.94 -20.14
C ILE A 34 8.47 -18.74 -20.50
N ASP A 35 9.79 -18.95 -20.61
CA ASP A 35 10.76 -17.93 -21.01
C ASP A 35 10.49 -17.42 -22.43
N ASP A 36 10.13 -18.32 -23.35
CA ASP A 36 9.75 -18.01 -24.73
C ASP A 36 8.30 -17.46 -24.84
N HIS A 37 7.63 -17.19 -23.71
CA HIS A 37 6.26 -16.67 -23.64
C HIS A 37 5.19 -17.50 -24.38
N VAL A 38 5.44 -18.79 -24.61
CA VAL A 38 4.48 -19.72 -25.23
C VAL A 38 3.45 -20.21 -24.21
N LEU A 39 3.86 -20.36 -22.95
CA LEU A 39 3.02 -20.80 -21.84
C LEU A 39 2.99 -19.77 -20.71
N VAL A 40 1.84 -19.67 -20.05
CA VAL A 40 1.68 -18.90 -18.82
C VAL A 40 1.53 -19.87 -17.65
N LYS A 41 2.31 -19.63 -16.60
CA LYS A 41 2.24 -20.35 -15.33
C LYS A 41 1.29 -19.63 -14.38
N ASN A 42 0.16 -20.26 -14.06
CA ASN A 42 -0.85 -19.77 -13.16
C ASN A 42 -0.73 -20.44 -11.78
N GLY A 43 -0.74 -19.63 -10.73
CA GLY A 43 -0.67 -20.09 -9.34
C GLY A 43 0.75 -20.33 -8.82
N ARG A 44 0.83 -20.82 -7.59
CA ARG A 44 2.09 -21.13 -6.88
C ARG A 44 2.03 -22.55 -6.32
N PRO A 45 3.18 -23.23 -6.17
CA PRO A 45 3.21 -24.56 -5.57
C PRO A 45 2.44 -24.59 -4.24
N PRO A 46 1.69 -25.67 -3.97
CA PRO A 46 1.62 -26.92 -4.74
C PRO A 46 0.64 -26.90 -5.94
N LYS A 47 -0.22 -25.88 -6.06
CA LYS A 47 -1.27 -25.81 -7.11
C LYS A 47 -0.85 -24.86 -8.22
N VAL A 48 -0.25 -25.43 -9.27
CA VAL A 48 0.22 -24.71 -10.46
C VAL A 48 -0.42 -25.30 -11.70
N TYR A 49 -0.95 -24.43 -12.56
CA TYR A 49 -1.48 -24.80 -13.86
C TYR A 49 -0.78 -24.03 -14.97
N TYR A 50 -0.66 -24.65 -16.13
CA TYR A 50 -0.09 -24.09 -17.34
C TYR A 50 -1.18 -23.97 -18.39
N SER A 51 -1.23 -22.82 -19.05
CA SER A 51 -2.10 -22.58 -20.19
C SER A 51 -1.29 -22.00 -21.33
N ILE A 52 -1.79 -22.13 -22.56
CA ILE A 52 -1.22 -21.42 -23.69
C ILE A 52 -1.31 -19.93 -23.41
N ALA A 53 -0.20 -19.22 -23.62
CA ALA A 53 -0.23 -17.78 -23.63
C ALA A 53 -1.23 -17.35 -24.70
N THR A 54 -2.38 -16.84 -24.26
CA THR A 54 -3.24 -16.12 -25.18
C THR A 54 -2.43 -14.88 -25.53
N PRO A 55 -2.14 -14.60 -26.80
CA PRO A 55 -1.66 -13.30 -27.15
C PRO A 55 -2.78 -12.34 -26.77
N VAL A 56 -2.72 -11.76 -25.57
CA VAL A 56 -2.99 -10.35 -25.47
C VAL A 56 -2.10 -9.81 -26.57
N LYS A 57 -2.69 -9.32 -27.65
CA LYS A 57 -1.95 -8.54 -28.63
C LYS A 57 -1.34 -7.38 -27.86
N LEU A 58 -0.20 -7.61 -27.23
CA LEU A 58 0.87 -6.67 -27.12
C LEU A 58 1.33 -6.50 -28.56
N GLU A 59 0.51 -5.82 -29.37
CA GLU A 59 1.05 -4.99 -30.43
C GLU A 59 1.81 -3.86 -29.73
N ILE A 60 2.87 -4.21 -29.00
CA ILE A 60 4.10 -3.44 -29.07
C ILE A 60 4.59 -3.77 -30.48
N LYS A 61 3.93 -3.21 -31.51
CA LYS A 61 4.69 -2.84 -32.69
C LYS A 61 5.89 -2.10 -32.11
N GLU A 62 7.09 -2.43 -32.56
CA GLU A 62 8.29 -1.64 -32.32
C GLU A 62 8.12 -0.23 -32.93
N LYS A 63 7.10 0.49 -32.50
CA LYS A 63 7.02 1.92 -32.60
C LYS A 63 8.01 2.38 -31.54
N SER A 64 9.09 2.98 -32.01
CA SER A 64 9.87 3.89 -31.18
C SER A 64 8.92 4.96 -30.66
N PHE A 65 8.32 4.73 -29.49
CA PHE A 65 7.48 5.72 -28.85
C PHE A 65 8.39 6.90 -28.49
N ASN A 66 8.01 8.10 -28.94
CA ASN A 66 8.78 9.30 -28.62
C ASN A 66 8.39 9.78 -27.22
N ILE A 67 8.83 9.03 -26.21
CA ILE A 67 8.58 9.33 -24.81
C ILE A 67 9.75 10.16 -24.29
N ASN A 68 9.43 11.32 -23.72
CA ASN A 68 10.40 12.14 -22.99
C ASN A 68 11.13 11.31 -21.91
N ASN A 69 12.47 11.34 -21.92
CA ASN A 69 13.33 10.65 -20.96
C ASN A 69 12.99 10.96 -19.49
N GLU A 70 12.61 12.20 -19.17
CA GLU A 70 12.19 12.58 -17.82
C GLU A 70 10.96 11.78 -17.39
N ALA A 71 9.94 11.72 -18.25
CA ALA A 71 8.71 11.01 -17.96
C ALA A 71 8.94 9.49 -17.89
N LYS A 72 9.82 8.96 -18.75
CA LYS A 72 10.21 7.53 -18.72
C LYS A 72 10.89 7.15 -17.41
N ASN A 73 11.84 7.97 -16.94
CA ASN A 73 12.56 7.73 -15.68
C ASN A 73 11.60 7.78 -14.49
N LEU A 74 10.72 8.79 -14.46
CA LEU A 74 9.70 8.93 -13.45
C LEU A 74 8.77 7.70 -13.41
N ILE A 75 8.25 7.29 -14.57
CA ILE A 75 7.37 6.13 -14.66
C ILE A 75 8.08 4.88 -14.16
N ASN A 76 9.33 4.63 -14.60
CA ASN A 76 10.12 3.48 -14.18
C ASN A 76 10.32 3.39 -12.67
N HIS A 77 10.43 4.54 -12.00
CA HIS A 77 10.62 4.60 -10.56
C HIS A 77 9.29 4.48 -9.78
N ASP A 78 8.27 5.25 -10.18
CA ASP A 78 7.08 5.54 -9.38
C ASP A 78 5.79 4.85 -9.84
N PHE A 79 5.80 4.17 -11.00
CA PHE A 79 4.63 3.46 -11.48
C PHE A 79 4.68 1.97 -11.12
N LEU A 80 3.59 1.49 -10.52
CA LEU A 80 3.35 0.08 -10.23
C LEU A 80 1.88 -0.22 -10.44
N ILE A 81 1.58 -1.35 -11.07
CA ILE A 81 0.25 -1.92 -11.10
C ILE A 81 0.33 -3.41 -10.78
N ILE A 82 -0.61 -3.88 -9.96
CA ILE A 82 -0.88 -5.31 -9.82
C ILE A 82 -2.12 -5.60 -10.66
N THR A 83 -1.98 -6.49 -11.63
CA THR A 83 -3.04 -6.84 -12.59
C THR A 83 -4.15 -7.63 -11.90
N PRO A 84 -5.35 -7.75 -12.49
CA PRO A 84 -6.42 -8.60 -11.96
C PRO A 84 -6.00 -10.08 -11.79
N ALA A 85 -5.01 -10.54 -12.55
CA ALA A 85 -4.43 -11.87 -12.42
C ALA A 85 -3.42 -12.00 -11.27
N GLY A 86 -3.13 -10.90 -10.56
CA GLY A 86 -2.16 -10.85 -9.47
C GLY A 86 -0.71 -10.70 -9.93
N GLU A 87 -0.47 -10.32 -11.19
CA GLU A 87 0.87 -10.07 -11.72
C GLU A 87 1.34 -8.67 -11.34
N ARG A 88 2.59 -8.55 -10.91
CA ARG A 88 3.25 -7.27 -10.63
C ARG A 88 3.85 -6.73 -11.93
N LYS A 89 3.40 -5.57 -12.39
CA LYS A 89 3.98 -4.85 -13.52
C LYS A 89 4.48 -3.48 -13.06
N GLU A 90 5.76 -3.23 -13.26
CA GLU A 90 6.43 -2.01 -12.81
C GLU A 90 6.85 -1.15 -13.98
N GLY A 91 7.04 0.13 -13.70
CA GLY A 91 7.63 1.06 -14.63
C GLY A 91 6.85 1.19 -15.93
N LEU A 92 7.60 1.32 -17.02
CA LEU A 92 7.01 1.54 -18.34
C LEU A 92 6.13 0.36 -18.80
N ASP A 93 6.49 -0.89 -18.48
CA ASP A 93 5.65 -2.07 -18.80
C ASP A 93 4.29 -1.98 -18.08
N GLY A 94 4.30 -1.66 -16.78
CA GLY A 94 3.06 -1.42 -16.04
C GLY A 94 2.23 -0.27 -16.60
N PHE A 95 2.89 0.81 -17.00
CA PHE A 95 2.21 1.99 -17.53
C PHE A 95 1.60 1.73 -18.91
N ILE A 96 2.31 1.02 -19.79
CA ILE A 96 1.80 0.59 -21.10
C ILE A 96 0.57 -0.29 -20.91
N TYR A 97 0.66 -1.30 -20.03
CA TYR A 97 -0.47 -2.16 -19.70
C TYR A 97 -1.69 -1.33 -19.22
N TRP A 98 -1.47 -0.36 -18.33
CA TRP A 98 -2.54 0.50 -17.84
C TRP A 98 -3.15 1.36 -18.95
N CYS A 99 -2.34 1.97 -19.82
CA CYS A 99 -2.83 2.76 -20.94
C CYS A 99 -3.68 1.92 -21.90
N GLN A 100 -3.19 0.73 -22.27
CA GLN A 100 -3.90 -0.20 -23.15
C GLN A 100 -5.23 -0.64 -22.54
N LYS A 101 -5.24 -1.00 -21.25
CA LYS A 101 -6.45 -1.42 -20.54
C LYS A 101 -7.53 -0.32 -20.51
N ASN A 102 -7.12 0.94 -20.49
CA ASN A 102 -8.03 2.09 -20.47
C ASN A 102 -8.25 2.73 -21.85
N ASN A 103 -7.77 2.11 -22.94
CA ASN A 103 -7.82 2.66 -24.30
C ASN A 103 -7.25 4.08 -24.42
N LEU A 104 -6.12 4.34 -23.75
CA LEU A 104 -5.46 5.65 -23.71
C LEU A 104 -4.21 5.71 -24.60
N PRO A 105 -3.95 6.84 -25.30
CA PRO A 105 -2.75 7.03 -26.10
C PRO A 105 -1.50 7.20 -25.22
N LEU A 106 -0.49 6.34 -25.40
CA LEU A 106 0.68 6.26 -24.51
C LEU A 106 1.46 7.58 -24.39
N GLU A 107 1.81 8.23 -25.50
CA GLU A 107 2.66 9.43 -25.51
C GLU A 107 1.99 10.59 -24.77
N LYS A 108 0.76 10.95 -25.16
CA LYS A 108 -0.04 11.97 -24.48
C LYS A 108 -0.26 11.65 -22.99
N THR A 109 -0.55 10.40 -22.68
CA THR A 109 -0.82 9.96 -21.30
C THR A 109 0.42 10.04 -20.43
N THR A 110 1.60 9.80 -21.00
CA THR A 110 2.90 9.94 -20.32
C THR A 110 3.19 11.40 -19.95
N GLU A 111 2.91 12.35 -20.84
CA GLU A 111 3.04 13.78 -20.54
C GLU A 111 2.07 14.24 -19.45
N GLU A 112 0.82 13.76 -19.50
CA GLU A 112 -0.20 14.06 -18.49
C GLU A 112 0.16 13.45 -17.13
N TYR A 113 0.76 12.25 -17.12
CA TYR A 113 1.29 11.63 -15.91
C TYR A 113 2.40 12.48 -15.29
N LEU A 114 3.38 12.92 -16.09
CA LEU A 114 4.45 13.80 -15.63
C LEU A 114 3.92 15.11 -15.04
N LYS A 115 2.97 15.76 -15.72
CA LYS A 115 2.32 16.99 -15.23
C LYS A 115 1.58 16.76 -13.92
N THR A 116 0.84 15.65 -13.83
CA THR A 116 0.11 15.28 -12.62
C THR A 116 1.08 14.99 -11.49
N PHE A 117 2.09 14.16 -11.69
CA PHE A 117 3.09 13.86 -10.68
C PHE A 117 3.75 15.13 -10.14
N LYS A 118 4.21 16.04 -11.02
CA LYS A 118 4.79 17.33 -10.62
C LYS A 118 3.82 18.22 -9.83
N LYS A 119 2.51 18.15 -10.07
CA LYS A 119 1.50 18.84 -9.25
C LYS A 119 1.49 18.31 -7.81
N TYR A 120 1.53 16.99 -7.64
CA TYR A 120 1.47 16.35 -6.32
C TYR A 120 2.81 16.40 -5.57
N GLU A 121 3.93 16.35 -6.29
CA GLU A 121 5.27 16.39 -5.70
C GLU A 121 5.55 17.71 -4.96
N LYS A 122 4.90 18.81 -5.38
CA LYS A 122 4.98 20.12 -4.68
C LYS A 122 4.53 20.07 -3.22
N TYR A 123 3.67 19.13 -2.87
CA TYR A 123 3.21 18.94 -1.49
C TYR A 123 4.21 18.13 -0.65
N LYS A 124 5.13 17.41 -1.30
CA LYS A 124 6.13 16.56 -0.65
C LYS A 124 7.40 17.36 -0.38
N LYS A 125 7.68 17.60 0.90
CA LYS A 125 8.90 18.25 1.39
C LYS A 125 9.71 17.24 2.18
N ASP A 126 10.96 17.01 1.77
CA ASP A 126 11.87 16.03 2.37
C ASP A 126 11.33 14.59 2.43
N GLY A 127 10.45 14.22 1.49
CA GLY A 127 9.81 12.90 1.45
C GLY A 127 8.55 12.77 2.31
N LEU A 128 8.04 13.87 2.85
CA LEU A 128 6.85 13.92 3.71
C LEU A 128 5.88 14.99 3.23
N ILE A 129 4.60 14.77 3.49
CA ILE A 129 3.56 15.74 3.18
C ILE A 129 2.91 16.16 4.49
N ASP A 130 2.95 17.46 4.78
CA ASP A 130 2.33 18.05 5.97
C ASP A 130 0.82 18.21 5.74
N SER A 131 0.03 17.71 6.67
CA SER A 131 -1.44 17.71 6.62
C SER A 131 -2.08 18.37 7.85
N GLU A 132 -1.30 19.16 8.58
CA GLU A 132 -1.80 19.93 9.73
C GLU A 132 -2.97 20.85 9.34
N GLU A 133 -2.87 21.57 8.22
CA GLU A 133 -3.94 22.46 7.76
C GLU A 133 -5.24 21.69 7.48
N LYS A 134 -5.11 20.50 6.87
CA LYS A 134 -6.24 19.60 6.61
C LYS A 134 -6.88 19.10 7.91
N LEU A 135 -6.06 18.84 8.92
CA LEU A 135 -6.54 18.41 10.23
C LEU A 135 -7.34 19.52 10.92
N LYS A 136 -6.83 20.76 10.90
CA LYS A 136 -7.50 21.95 11.47
C LYS A 136 -8.79 22.32 10.76
N SER A 137 -8.87 22.15 9.44
CA SER A 137 -10.11 22.39 8.70
C SER A 137 -11.17 21.31 8.93
N THR A 138 -10.75 20.12 9.37
CA THR A 138 -11.64 18.97 9.59
C THR A 138 -12.27 18.95 10.98
N PHE A 139 -11.48 19.23 12.00
CA PHE A 139 -11.89 19.08 13.39
C PHE A 139 -11.97 20.44 14.08
N LYS A 140 -13.05 20.66 14.84
CA LYS A 140 -13.16 21.81 15.75
C LYS A 140 -12.03 21.83 16.78
N ASN A 141 -11.70 20.65 17.32
CA ASN A 141 -10.63 20.45 18.29
C ASN A 141 -9.61 19.46 17.75
N VAL A 142 -8.36 19.91 17.64
CA VAL A 142 -7.22 19.11 17.18
C VAL A 142 -6.29 18.85 18.37
N PHE A 143 -5.95 17.58 18.59
CA PHE A 143 -5.11 17.14 19.71
C PHE A 143 -3.71 16.66 19.27
N LEU A 144 -3.50 16.55 17.96
CA LEU A 144 -2.21 16.30 17.33
C LEU A 144 -1.50 17.63 17.04
N ASP A 145 -0.19 17.68 17.29
CA ASP A 145 0.62 18.86 16.99
C ASP A 145 1.01 18.92 15.51
N LYS A 146 1.21 17.75 14.89
CA LYS A 146 1.50 17.61 13.46
C LYS A 146 0.94 16.28 12.93
N LEU A 147 0.62 16.25 11.64
CA LEU A 147 0.24 15.03 10.94
C LEU A 147 0.95 14.99 9.58
N PHE A 148 1.67 13.90 9.33
CA PHE A 148 2.37 13.66 8.07
C PHE A 148 1.82 12.42 7.37
N TYR A 149 1.88 12.42 6.04
CA TYR A 149 1.84 11.19 5.26
C TYR A 149 3.07 11.09 4.35
N ILE A 150 3.51 9.86 4.10
CA ILE A 150 4.70 9.59 3.27
C ILE A 150 4.36 9.73 1.79
N ASP A 151 3.17 9.30 1.38
CA ASP A 151 2.72 9.43 0.00
C ASP A 151 1.21 9.67 -0.09
N PHE A 152 0.73 10.05 -1.27
CA PHE A 152 -0.70 10.03 -1.53
C PHE A 152 -1.18 8.60 -1.74
N TYR A 153 -2.42 8.31 -1.32
CA TYR A 153 -3.03 7.02 -1.58
C TYR A 153 -3.28 6.80 -3.08
N SER A 154 -3.77 7.86 -3.72
CA SER A 154 -4.07 7.92 -5.14
C SER A 154 -3.90 9.34 -5.65
N ILE A 155 -3.57 9.46 -6.92
CA ILE A 155 -3.49 10.71 -7.68
C ILE A 155 -4.55 10.64 -8.79
N GLU A 156 -5.40 11.67 -8.90
CA GLU A 156 -6.55 11.81 -9.82
C GLU A 156 -6.69 10.71 -10.90
N ARG A 157 -6.43 11.05 -12.16
CA ARG A 157 -6.68 10.23 -13.35
C ARG A 157 -5.95 8.89 -13.38
N PHE A 158 -4.88 8.74 -12.60
CA PHE A 158 -3.98 7.59 -12.65
C PHE A 158 -4.22 6.59 -11.51
N GLY A 159 -5.12 6.92 -10.57
CA GLY A 159 -5.47 6.02 -9.48
C GLY A 159 -4.36 5.93 -8.43
N LYS A 160 -4.16 4.72 -7.88
CA LYS A 160 -3.27 4.50 -6.74
C LYS A 160 -1.81 4.74 -7.10
N THR A 161 -1.05 5.40 -6.23
CA THR A 161 0.40 5.51 -6.38
C THR A 161 1.06 4.15 -6.16
N LYS A 162 2.36 4.01 -6.44
CA LYS A 162 3.10 2.79 -6.13
C LYS A 162 2.98 2.38 -4.66
N LEU A 163 3.12 3.33 -3.72
CA LEU A 163 2.94 3.03 -2.30
C LEU A 163 1.49 2.69 -1.95
N GLY A 164 0.51 3.36 -2.56
CA GLY A 164 -0.90 3.02 -2.45
C GLY A 164 -1.23 1.60 -2.94
N GLN A 165 -0.66 1.17 -4.07
CA GLN A 165 -0.81 -0.18 -4.60
C GLN A 165 -0.17 -1.23 -3.69
N LEU A 166 1.06 -0.99 -3.23
CA LEU A 166 1.72 -1.88 -2.28
C LEU A 166 0.88 -2.03 -1.01
N LEU A 167 0.37 -0.92 -0.46
CA LEU A 167 -0.44 -0.92 0.75
C LEU A 167 -1.74 -1.71 0.58
N LEU A 168 -2.48 -1.47 -0.52
CA LEU A 168 -3.70 -2.20 -0.87
C LEU A 168 -3.45 -3.71 -0.86
N TYR A 169 -2.52 -4.16 -1.70
CA TYR A 169 -2.33 -5.59 -1.93
C TYR A 169 -1.62 -6.26 -0.75
N ALA A 170 -0.73 -5.57 -0.04
CA ALA A 170 -0.16 -6.07 1.21
C ALA A 170 -1.26 -6.41 2.23
N LYS A 171 -2.28 -5.55 2.36
CA LYS A 171 -3.38 -5.77 3.29
C LYS A 171 -4.38 -6.82 2.82
N GLN A 172 -4.82 -6.74 1.57
CA GLN A 172 -5.85 -7.66 1.04
C GLN A 172 -5.34 -9.09 0.92
N SER A 173 -4.13 -9.27 0.35
CA SER A 173 -3.54 -10.60 0.18
C SER A 173 -2.76 -11.10 1.39
N GLN A 174 -2.64 -10.28 2.44
CA GLN A 174 -1.83 -10.56 3.63
C GLN A 174 -0.37 -10.91 3.29
N ASN A 175 0.15 -10.40 2.17
CA ASN A 175 1.45 -10.78 1.63
C ASN A 175 2.59 -10.12 2.42
N LYS A 176 3.24 -10.92 3.27
CA LYS A 176 4.39 -10.49 4.09
C LYS A 176 5.52 -9.86 3.28
N LYS A 177 5.78 -10.30 2.04
CA LYS A 177 6.85 -9.72 1.22
C LYS A 177 6.54 -8.26 0.86
N LEU A 178 5.30 -7.97 0.46
CA LEU A 178 4.87 -6.60 0.19
C LEU A 178 4.88 -5.74 1.47
N MET A 179 4.49 -6.31 2.61
CA MET A 179 4.58 -5.61 3.89
C MET A 179 6.02 -5.24 4.26
N GLN A 180 6.99 -6.14 4.04
CA GLN A 180 8.40 -5.85 4.29
C GLN A 180 8.98 -4.83 3.30
N GLU A 181 8.52 -4.85 2.05
CA GLU A 181 8.88 -3.82 1.08
C GLU A 181 8.41 -2.43 1.53
N ILE A 182 7.18 -2.34 2.04
CA ILE A 182 6.65 -1.11 2.65
C ILE A 182 7.53 -0.66 3.82
N VAL A 183 7.94 -1.57 4.72
CA VAL A 183 8.86 -1.25 5.83
C VAL A 183 10.13 -0.58 5.30
N GLY A 184 10.77 -1.17 4.29
CA GLY A 184 11.99 -0.62 3.68
C GLY A 184 11.79 0.79 3.12
N ILE A 185 10.66 1.03 2.45
CA ILE A 185 10.31 2.33 1.87
C ILE A 185 10.07 3.39 2.95
N ILE A 186 9.34 3.05 4.03
CA ILE A 186 8.89 4.04 5.02
C ILE A 186 9.91 4.32 6.12
N LYS A 187 10.81 3.37 6.40
CA LYS A 187 11.74 3.46 7.54
C LYS A 187 12.57 4.75 7.54
N PRO A 188 13.19 5.20 6.43
CA PRO A 188 13.99 6.43 6.44
C PRO A 188 13.19 7.67 6.86
N ASN A 189 11.92 7.75 6.47
CA ASN A 189 11.05 8.87 6.83
C ASN A 189 10.63 8.80 8.31
N ILE A 190 10.38 7.60 8.83
CA ILE A 190 10.06 7.40 10.25
C ILE A 190 11.29 7.77 11.12
N ASP A 191 12.48 7.29 10.77
CA ASP A 191 13.72 7.61 11.49
C ASP A 191 13.98 9.12 11.48
N LYS A 192 13.77 9.79 10.34
CA LYS A 192 13.86 11.26 10.22
C LYS A 192 12.89 11.97 11.17
N ILE A 193 11.63 11.54 11.25
CA ILE A 193 10.64 12.14 12.18
C ILE A 193 11.06 11.92 13.63
N ILE A 194 11.46 10.70 13.98
CA ILE A 194 11.89 10.37 15.34
C ILE A 194 13.04 11.28 15.78
N LYS A 195 14.05 11.46 14.91
CA LYS A 195 15.18 12.35 15.19
C LYS A 195 14.76 13.82 15.25
N LYS A 196 13.97 14.30 14.27
CA LYS A 196 13.56 15.71 14.16
C LYS A 196 12.74 16.17 15.36
N PHE A 197 11.83 15.33 15.84
CA PHE A 197 10.93 15.67 16.94
C PHE A 197 11.36 15.10 18.29
N LYS A 198 12.54 14.45 18.37
CA LYS A 198 13.07 13.82 19.59
C LYS A 198 12.02 12.92 20.26
N ILE A 199 11.50 11.98 19.47
CA ILE A 199 10.43 11.06 19.89
C ILE A 199 10.99 10.00 20.85
N ASP A 200 10.39 9.89 22.02
CA ASP A 200 10.72 8.86 23.02
C ASP A 200 9.59 7.83 23.22
N GLY A 201 8.38 8.11 22.71
CA GLY A 201 7.24 7.18 22.70
C GLY A 201 6.71 6.91 21.29
N VAL A 202 6.46 5.64 20.93
CA VAL A 202 5.86 5.27 19.64
C VAL A 202 4.62 4.40 19.86
N GLY A 203 3.49 4.83 19.30
CA GLY A 203 2.23 4.09 19.30
C GLY A 203 1.85 3.63 17.89
N PHE A 204 1.53 2.35 17.73
CA PHE A 204 0.98 1.81 16.49
C PHE A 204 -0.53 1.72 16.59
N ILE A 205 -1.25 2.31 15.64
CA ILE A 205 -2.72 2.28 15.65
C ILE A 205 -3.19 0.84 15.39
N PRO A 206 -4.03 0.26 16.28
CA PRO A 206 -4.44 -1.12 16.15
C PRO A 206 -5.33 -1.35 14.92
N PRO A 207 -5.17 -2.51 14.24
CA PRO A 207 -5.99 -2.83 13.07
C PRO A 207 -7.45 -3.02 13.46
N THR A 208 -8.36 -2.65 12.56
CA THR A 208 -9.80 -2.82 12.80
C THR A 208 -10.36 -4.15 12.29
N VAL A 209 -9.80 -4.69 11.22
CA VAL A 209 -10.27 -5.93 10.59
C VAL A 209 -9.38 -7.09 11.02
N LYS A 210 -9.97 -8.22 11.42
CA LYS A 210 -9.24 -9.45 11.77
C LYS A 210 -8.59 -10.02 10.51
N ARG A 211 -7.27 -10.23 10.59
CA ARG A 211 -6.41 -10.83 9.57
C ARG A 211 -5.39 -11.71 10.30
N GLU A 212 -4.97 -12.80 9.67
CA GLU A 212 -3.92 -13.68 10.20
C GLU A 212 -2.59 -12.92 10.30
N THR A 213 -2.24 -12.18 9.25
CA THR A 213 -1.08 -11.28 9.22
C THR A 213 -1.54 -9.83 9.21
N GLN A 214 -1.28 -9.13 10.32
CA GLN A 214 -1.61 -7.71 10.47
C GLN A 214 -0.44 -6.83 10.04
N LEU A 215 -0.68 -5.88 9.11
CA LEU A 215 0.33 -4.93 8.62
C LEU A 215 1.03 -4.22 9.78
N MET A 216 0.29 -3.67 10.74
CA MET A 216 0.87 -2.92 11.87
C MET A 216 1.83 -3.75 12.72
N LYS A 217 1.57 -5.05 12.90
CA LYS A 217 2.50 -5.96 13.60
C LYS A 217 3.78 -6.21 12.80
N VAL A 218 3.67 -6.25 11.47
CA VAL A 218 4.84 -6.39 10.59
C VAL A 218 5.65 -5.10 10.57
N LEU A 219 4.99 -3.93 10.52
CA LEU A 219 5.67 -2.64 10.62
C LEU A 219 6.38 -2.48 11.96
N GLU A 220 5.70 -2.78 13.07
CA GLU A 220 6.29 -2.70 14.41
C GLU A 220 7.59 -3.50 14.50
N LYS A 221 7.56 -4.76 14.06
CA LYS A 221 8.74 -5.64 14.06
C LYS A 221 9.82 -5.20 13.05
N GLY A 222 9.41 -4.81 11.86
CA GLY A 222 10.33 -4.48 10.76
C GLY A 222 11.02 -3.13 10.95
N LEU A 223 10.35 -2.15 11.55
CA LEU A 223 10.94 -0.85 11.85
C LEU A 223 11.95 -0.94 13.01
N ASN A 224 11.74 -1.89 13.93
CA ASN A 224 12.62 -2.19 15.06
C ASN A 224 13.11 -0.91 15.79
N LEU A 225 12.14 -0.09 16.20
CA LEU A 225 12.40 1.22 16.80
C LEU A 225 12.86 1.06 18.26
N HIS A 226 13.85 1.85 18.67
CA HIS A 226 14.35 1.86 20.06
C HIS A 226 13.47 2.63 21.05
N SER A 227 12.56 3.49 20.55
CA SER A 227 11.65 4.26 21.38
C SER A 227 10.70 3.36 22.17
N ARG A 228 10.29 3.82 23.37
CA ARG A 228 9.34 3.07 24.21
C ARG A 228 8.00 2.97 23.51
N LYS A 229 7.30 1.85 23.68
CA LYS A 229 6.00 1.62 23.06
C LYS A 229 4.88 2.24 23.87
N VAL A 230 4.00 3.00 23.21
CA VAL A 230 2.70 3.43 23.76
C VAL A 230 1.69 2.34 23.46
N GLU A 231 1.12 1.73 24.50
CA GLU A 231 0.15 0.65 24.31
C GLU A 231 -1.23 1.19 23.92
N ILE A 232 -1.65 0.86 22.69
CA ILE A 232 -2.94 1.27 22.11
C ILE A 232 -3.64 0.00 21.64
N ILE A 233 -4.84 -0.25 22.18
CA ILE A 233 -5.64 -1.43 21.90
C ILE A 233 -6.98 -1.03 21.28
N LYS A 234 -7.51 -1.89 20.41
CA LYS A 234 -8.89 -1.77 19.93
C LYS A 234 -9.76 -2.78 20.64
N ILE A 235 -10.71 -2.32 21.45
CA ILE A 235 -11.65 -3.18 22.17
C ILE A 235 -12.75 -3.67 21.22
N LYS A 236 -13.27 -4.87 21.51
CA LYS A 236 -14.36 -5.48 20.75
C LYS A 236 -15.69 -5.07 21.37
N THR A 237 -16.58 -4.55 20.54
CA THR A 237 -18.01 -4.39 20.83
C THR A 237 -18.77 -5.65 20.44
N ALA A 238 -20.06 -5.74 20.81
CA ALA A 238 -20.93 -6.87 20.44
C ALA A 238 -20.93 -7.13 18.92
N VAL A 239 -20.94 -6.06 18.12
CA VAL A 239 -20.77 -6.10 16.67
C VAL A 239 -19.50 -5.35 16.28
N ALA A 240 -18.61 -6.02 15.54
CA ALA A 240 -17.38 -5.40 15.05
C ALA A 240 -17.68 -4.53 13.82
N VAL A 241 -17.64 -3.20 13.99
CA VAL A 241 -17.85 -2.24 12.91
C VAL A 241 -16.51 -1.70 12.42
N PRO A 242 -16.13 -1.94 11.14
CA PRO A 242 -14.93 -1.34 10.58
C PRO A 242 -15.08 0.17 10.42
N GLN A 243 -14.20 0.95 11.03
CA GLN A 243 -14.27 2.41 10.96
C GLN A 243 -14.19 2.95 9.52
N LYS A 244 -13.52 2.21 8.62
CA LYS A 244 -13.38 2.60 7.21
C LYS A 244 -14.68 2.45 6.41
N THR A 245 -15.68 1.69 6.89
CA THR A 245 -17.00 1.58 6.25
C THR A 245 -17.97 2.69 6.67
N LEU A 246 -17.60 3.53 7.64
CA LEU A 246 -18.42 4.65 8.10
C LEU A 246 -18.21 5.85 7.16
N ASN A 247 -19.29 6.41 6.64
CA ASN A 247 -19.21 7.54 5.70
C ASN A 247 -19.19 8.90 6.39
N LYS A 248 -19.83 9.03 7.56
CA LYS A 248 -19.89 10.31 8.30
C LYS A 248 -18.71 10.47 9.24
N LEU A 249 -18.17 11.69 9.33
CA LEU A 249 -17.08 12.03 10.24
C LEU A 249 -17.46 11.78 11.70
N VAL A 250 -18.69 12.17 12.10
CA VAL A 250 -19.20 12.03 13.46
C VAL A 250 -19.18 10.56 13.89
N ASP A 251 -19.72 9.65 13.06
CA ASP A 251 -19.73 8.21 13.33
C ASP A 251 -18.31 7.66 13.48
N ARG A 252 -17.34 8.16 12.69
CA ARG A 252 -15.92 7.76 12.80
C ARG A 252 -15.28 8.24 14.10
N ILE A 253 -15.61 9.44 14.55
CA ILE A 253 -15.16 9.99 15.83
C ILE A 253 -15.73 9.15 16.96
N GLU A 254 -17.04 8.88 16.94
CA GLU A 254 -17.72 8.04 17.94
C GLU A 254 -17.11 6.64 18.01
N ASN A 255 -16.89 6.00 16.85
CA ASN A 255 -16.25 4.69 16.79
C ASN A 255 -14.84 4.72 17.41
N ALA A 256 -14.00 5.69 17.05
CA ALA A 256 -12.65 5.81 17.61
C ALA A 256 -12.68 6.08 19.11
N LYS A 257 -13.55 7.01 19.55
CA LYS A 257 -13.77 7.36 20.95
C LYS A 257 -14.18 6.15 21.78
N ASN A 258 -15.03 5.27 21.26
CA ASN A 258 -15.55 4.14 22.03
C ASN A 258 -14.68 2.89 21.93
N THR A 259 -13.92 2.70 20.83
CA THR A 259 -13.22 1.43 20.58
C THR A 259 -11.71 1.49 20.71
N ILE A 260 -11.06 2.66 20.61
CA ILE A 260 -9.60 2.78 20.76
C ILE A 260 -9.26 3.14 22.19
N ILE A 261 -8.52 2.29 22.90
CA ILE A 261 -8.11 2.53 24.29
C ILE A 261 -6.60 2.66 24.33
N VAL A 262 -6.12 3.69 25.03
CA VAL A 262 -4.71 3.83 25.41
C VAL A 262 -4.59 3.18 26.78
N SER A 263 -4.04 1.97 26.87
CA SER A 263 -3.96 1.18 28.12
C SER A 263 -2.76 1.54 28.98
N ASP A 264 -1.75 2.13 28.38
CA ASP A 264 -0.53 2.56 29.06
C ASP A 264 -0.79 3.75 30.01
N ASN A 265 0.04 3.85 31.06
CA ASN A 265 0.06 4.91 32.06
C ASN A 265 1.44 5.59 32.17
N SER A 266 2.38 5.20 31.30
CA SER A 266 3.72 5.78 31.24
C SER A 266 3.69 7.25 30.79
N SER A 267 4.63 8.03 31.30
CA SER A 267 4.88 9.40 30.83
C SER A 267 5.94 9.41 29.72
N PHE A 268 5.70 10.23 28.70
CA PHE A 268 6.55 10.44 27.53
C PHE A 268 6.76 11.95 27.30
N ASN A 269 7.89 12.29 26.68
CA ASN A 269 8.17 13.66 26.27
C ASN A 269 7.46 13.96 24.95
N ASN A 270 7.80 13.25 23.87
CA ASN A 270 7.17 13.38 22.56
C ASN A 270 6.76 12.00 22.04
N ILE A 271 5.53 11.91 21.54
CA ILE A 271 4.95 10.67 21.04
C ILE A 271 4.78 10.73 19.52
N LEU A 272 5.11 9.64 18.84
CA LEU A 272 4.78 9.39 17.44
C LEU A 272 3.68 8.33 17.34
N LEU A 273 2.58 8.66 16.66
CA LEU A 273 1.52 7.73 16.31
C LEU A 273 1.65 7.31 14.85
N ILE A 274 1.66 6.00 14.59
CA ILE A 274 1.84 5.41 13.26
C ILE A 274 0.55 4.67 12.84
N ASP A 275 0.00 5.02 11.68
CA ASP A 275 -1.18 4.35 11.09
C ASP A 275 -0.95 3.97 9.61
N ASP A 276 -1.81 3.12 9.07
CA ASP A 276 -1.71 2.66 7.68
C ASP A 276 -2.04 3.77 6.68
N ALA A 277 -3.18 4.43 6.86
CA ALA A 277 -3.64 5.46 5.96
C ALA A 277 -4.59 6.43 6.66
N VAL A 278 -4.43 7.71 6.35
CA VAL A 278 -5.34 8.74 6.85
C VAL A 278 -6.42 9.06 5.80
N GLY A 279 -7.62 8.57 6.09
CA GLY A 279 -8.88 9.20 5.66
C GLY A 279 -9.12 10.38 6.58
N SER A 280 -10.25 10.42 7.30
CA SER A 280 -10.65 11.55 8.17
C SER A 280 -9.67 12.02 9.25
N GLY A 281 -8.67 11.23 9.64
CA GLY A 281 -7.80 11.54 10.78
C GLY A 281 -8.45 11.29 12.16
N ALA A 282 -9.71 10.83 12.21
CA ALA A 282 -10.46 10.67 13.45
C ALA A 282 -9.78 9.73 14.45
N THR A 283 -9.21 8.63 13.97
CA THR A 283 -8.52 7.64 14.81
C THR A 283 -7.30 8.24 15.50
N LEU A 284 -6.45 8.93 14.74
CA LEU A 284 -5.24 9.55 15.28
C LEU A 284 -5.60 10.71 16.22
N ASN A 285 -6.59 11.54 15.87
CA ASN A 285 -6.99 12.67 16.70
C ASN A 285 -7.61 12.23 18.03
N GLU A 286 -8.51 11.24 18.01
CA GLU A 286 -9.10 10.69 19.25
C GLU A 286 -8.07 9.93 20.10
N THR A 287 -7.10 9.25 19.48
CA THR A 287 -5.99 8.62 20.21
C THR A 287 -5.14 9.68 20.90
N ALA A 288 -4.76 10.74 20.17
CA ALA A 288 -4.01 11.87 20.73
C ALA A 288 -4.77 12.55 21.87
N LYS A 289 -6.08 12.75 21.72
CA LYS A 289 -6.94 13.26 22.79
C LYS A 289 -6.82 12.43 24.05
N LYS A 290 -6.96 11.10 23.96
CA LYS A 290 -6.88 10.21 25.12
C LYS A 290 -5.51 10.25 25.80
N ILE A 291 -4.43 10.38 25.03
CA ILE A 291 -3.07 10.56 25.56
C ILE A 291 -2.96 11.88 26.33
N ARG A 292 -3.52 12.97 25.79
CA ARG A 292 -3.54 14.30 26.44
C ARG A 292 -4.39 14.29 27.71
N ASP A 293 -5.59 13.72 27.65
CA ASP A 293 -6.51 13.61 28.80
C ASP A 293 -5.88 12.82 29.96
N LYS A 294 -5.11 11.77 29.64
CA LYS A 294 -4.32 11.00 30.61
C LYS A 294 -3.02 11.67 31.06
N LYS A 295 -2.67 12.85 30.52
CA LYS A 295 -1.41 13.56 30.79
C LYS A 295 -0.16 12.72 30.54
N MET A 296 -0.22 11.78 29.59
CA MET A 296 0.90 10.89 29.26
C MET A 296 1.99 11.56 28.40
N CYS A 297 1.69 12.70 27.76
CA CYS A 297 2.61 13.40 26.87
C CYS A 297 2.78 14.85 27.32
N GLN A 298 4.01 15.23 27.66
CA GLN A 298 4.35 16.59 28.12
C GLN A 298 4.68 17.54 26.95
N GLY A 299 5.25 17.01 25.87
CA GLY A 299 5.63 17.73 24.67
C GLY A 299 4.64 17.52 23.53
N LYS A 300 5.13 17.04 22.38
CA LYS A 300 4.37 16.94 21.13
C LYS A 300 3.85 15.53 20.85
N ILE A 301 2.66 15.45 20.28
CA ILE A 301 2.09 14.24 19.68
C ILE A 301 2.07 14.42 18.16
N ILE A 302 2.89 13.64 17.47
CA ILE A 302 3.04 13.68 16.01
C ILE A 302 2.35 12.45 15.43
N GLY A 303 1.54 12.64 14.38
CA GLY A 303 1.02 11.54 13.57
C GLY A 303 1.84 11.33 12.30
N ILE A 304 2.06 10.08 11.90
CA ILE A 304 2.55 9.71 10.57
C ILE A 304 1.73 8.55 10.01
N THR A 305 1.44 8.60 8.71
CA THR A 305 0.80 7.51 7.99
C THR A 305 1.55 7.14 6.72
N ILE A 306 1.38 5.90 6.24
CA ILE A 306 2.01 5.45 4.98
C ILE A 306 1.41 6.24 3.82
N THR A 307 0.08 6.39 3.80
CA THR A 307 -0.62 7.11 2.74
C THR A 307 -1.71 8.05 3.27
N GLY A 308 -1.99 9.13 2.54
CA GLY A 308 -3.11 10.04 2.83
C GLY A 308 -3.92 10.39 1.58
N SER A 309 -5.17 10.81 1.76
CA SER A 309 -5.98 11.32 0.64
C SER A 309 -5.59 12.75 0.28
N PHE A 310 -5.58 13.09 -1.01
CA PHE A 310 -5.44 14.47 -1.48
C PHE A 310 -6.76 15.23 -1.31
N ASN A 311 -7.81 14.78 -2.01
CA ASN A 311 -9.15 15.33 -1.90
C ASN A 311 -9.68 15.15 -0.47
N GLY A 312 -10.50 16.11 -0.01
CA GLY A 312 -11.23 16.01 1.26
C GLY A 312 -11.81 14.61 1.42
N PHE A 313 -11.64 14.02 2.61
CA PHE A 313 -11.60 12.57 2.84
C PHE A 313 -12.46 11.70 1.93
N ASP A 314 -11.93 11.37 0.75
CA ASP A 314 -12.40 10.22 0.01
C ASP A 314 -12.22 9.03 0.94
N VAL A 315 -13.34 8.39 1.26
CA VAL A 315 -13.37 7.17 2.05
C VAL A 315 -12.45 6.18 1.32
N ILE A 316 -11.25 5.95 1.88
CA ILE A 316 -10.39 4.82 1.49
C ILE A 316 -11.18 3.57 1.93
N SER A 317 -12.10 3.17 1.05
CA SER A 317 -13.13 2.15 1.24
C SER A 317 -12.53 0.81 0.91
N GLU A 318 -11.56 0.38 1.71
CA GLU A 318 -10.89 -0.89 1.46
C GLU A 318 -10.97 -1.74 2.71
N VAL A 319 -11.97 -2.60 2.69
CA VAL A 319 -12.19 -3.70 3.64
C VAL A 319 -11.10 -4.75 3.42
#